data_AF-A0A326GF93-F1
#
_entry.id   AF-A0A326GF93-F1
#
_cell.length_a   1.000
_cell.length_b   1.000
_cell.length_c   1.000
_cell.angle_alpha   90.00
_cell.angle_beta   90.00
_cell.angle_gamma   90.00
#
_symmetry.space_group_name_H-M   'P 1'
#
loop_
_entity.id
_entity.type
_entity.pdbx_description
1 polymer ?
#
loop_
_entity_poly.entity_id
_entity_poly.type
_entity_poly.pdbx_seq_one_letter_code
_entity_poly.pdbx_strand_id
1 'polypeptide(L)'
;MNRIAFAAIAAFSLSACTSSMLTVEQPYAGSQRFTTATVVRAPSSVTIDPDDLGYTNRRLETALFSGQSPVFDPGQQLTIRWRYVGFDEGSRVGRWLAPGVAGGSKIVLEAEFVDQGGRILSTVRSQAEVGAGLIGGTGKSGIDKAVEEIADYAAANFQ
;
A
#
# COMPACT_ATOMS: atom_id res chain seq x y z
N MET A 1 -42.13 39.72 9.39
CA MET A 1 -42.30 38.47 10.17
C MET A 1 -42.90 37.44 9.22
N ASN A 2 -42.38 36.27 8.88
CA ASN A 2 -41.20 35.46 9.22
C ASN A 2 -40.84 34.66 7.95
N ARG A 3 -39.63 34.81 7.40
CA ARG A 3 -38.50 33.85 7.48
C ARG A 3 -38.75 32.52 6.75
N ILE A 4 -38.24 32.50 5.51
CA ILE A 4 -37.91 31.35 4.66
C ILE A 4 -36.95 30.42 5.42
N ALA A 5 -37.27 29.13 5.50
CA ALA A 5 -36.37 28.10 6.02
C ALA A 5 -35.62 27.42 4.85
N PHE A 6 -34.43 27.93 4.55
CA PHE A 6 -33.25 27.14 4.13
C PHE A 6 -32.84 26.23 5.32
N ALA A 7 -32.14 25.10 5.25
CA ALA A 7 -31.02 24.68 4.41
C ALA A 7 -30.84 23.14 4.57
N ALA A 8 -30.58 22.41 3.48
CA ALA A 8 -29.28 21.81 3.14
C ALA A 8 -28.66 20.90 4.24
N ILE A 9 -28.94 19.59 4.14
CA ILE A 9 -28.12 18.54 4.77
C ILE A 9 -26.87 18.40 3.89
N ALA A 10 -25.81 19.10 4.24
CA ALA A 10 -24.51 18.99 3.59
C ALA A 10 -23.85 17.67 4.01
N ALA A 11 -23.62 16.81 3.03
CA ALA A 11 -22.82 15.60 3.14
C ALA A 11 -21.38 15.97 3.52
N PHE A 12 -20.97 15.65 4.76
CA PHE A 12 -19.57 15.64 5.17
C PHE A 12 -18.91 14.38 4.64
N SER A 13 -18.49 14.42 3.38
CA SER A 13 -17.51 13.48 2.81
C SER A 13 -16.15 13.78 3.43
N LEU A 14 -15.86 13.22 4.61
CA LEU A 14 -14.57 13.35 5.27
C LEU A 14 -13.53 12.51 4.50
N SER A 15 -12.86 13.13 3.54
CA SER A 15 -11.66 12.59 2.89
C SER A 15 -10.54 12.48 3.93
N ALA A 16 -10.36 11.29 4.49
CA ALA A 16 -9.17 10.98 5.27
C ALA A 16 -7.95 11.13 4.35
N CYS A 17 -7.07 12.10 4.64
CA CYS A 17 -5.81 12.26 3.93
C CYS A 17 -4.82 11.22 4.46
N THR A 18 -4.87 10.00 3.91
CA THR A 18 -3.76 9.05 4.08
C THR A 18 -2.59 9.57 3.25
N SER A 19 -1.45 9.81 3.89
CA SER A 19 -0.22 10.17 3.18
C SER A 19 0.57 8.91 2.86
N SER A 20 0.88 8.73 1.58
CA SER A 20 1.82 7.72 1.09
C SER A 20 3.02 8.40 0.43
N MET A 21 4.15 7.70 0.43
CA MET A 21 5.35 8.08 -0.29
C MET A 21 6.00 6.82 -0.84
N LEU A 22 6.25 6.80 -2.15
CA LEU A 22 7.08 5.79 -2.79
C LEU A 22 8.52 6.31 -2.91
N THR A 23 9.48 5.54 -2.39
CA THR A 23 10.91 5.75 -2.58
C THR A 23 11.44 4.72 -3.58
N VAL A 24 12.05 5.18 -4.66
CA VAL A 24 12.72 4.29 -5.63
C VAL A 24 14.18 4.17 -5.22
N GLU A 25 14.56 3.02 -4.67
CA GLU A 25 15.94 2.78 -4.20
C GLU A 25 16.86 2.43 -5.37
N GLN A 26 16.36 1.57 -6.25
CA GLN A 26 17.01 1.20 -7.50
C GLN A 26 15.98 1.36 -8.62
N PRO A 27 16.12 2.37 -9.50
CA PRO A 27 15.20 2.57 -10.61
C PRO A 27 15.39 1.48 -11.67
N TYR A 28 14.31 1.17 -12.39
CA TYR A 28 14.42 0.32 -13.57
C TYR A 28 15.14 1.06 -14.69
N ALA A 29 16.31 0.56 -15.10
CA ALA A 29 17.13 1.17 -16.15
C ALA A 29 16.96 0.51 -17.54
N GLY A 30 16.07 -0.48 -17.66
CA GLY A 30 15.82 -1.20 -18.90
C GLY A 30 14.66 -0.63 -19.71
N SER A 31 14.40 -1.25 -20.86
CA SER A 31 13.26 -0.94 -21.73
C SER A 31 12.39 -2.16 -22.03
N GLN A 32 12.64 -3.28 -21.34
CA GLN A 32 11.89 -4.51 -21.53
C GLN A 32 10.52 -4.38 -20.86
N ARG A 33 9.48 -4.77 -21.59
CA ARG A 33 8.13 -4.91 -21.04
C ARG A 33 7.88 -6.37 -20.66
N PHE A 34 7.07 -6.57 -19.63
CA PHE A 34 6.75 -7.88 -19.09
C PHE A 34 5.24 -8.04 -19.14
N THR A 35 4.71 -9.09 -19.77
CA THR A 35 3.26 -9.30 -19.82
C THR A 35 2.78 -10.14 -18.64
N THR A 36 3.64 -10.98 -18.08
CA THR A 36 3.30 -11.86 -16.95
C THR A 36 4.15 -11.60 -15.73
N ALA A 37 3.56 -11.75 -14.53
CA ALA A 37 4.28 -11.65 -13.28
C ALA A 37 3.76 -12.62 -12.21
N THR A 38 4.59 -12.85 -11.19
CA THR A 38 4.25 -13.61 -9.99
C THR A 38 4.63 -12.81 -8.75
N VAL A 39 3.88 -12.99 -7.66
CA VAL A 39 4.12 -12.33 -6.39
C VAL A 39 4.69 -13.34 -5.41
N VAL A 40 5.80 -13.00 -4.77
CA VAL A 40 6.46 -13.88 -3.80
C VAL A 40 6.77 -13.09 -2.54
N ARG A 41 6.44 -13.66 -1.38
CA ARG A 41 6.82 -13.08 -0.10
C ARG A 41 8.26 -13.44 0.27
N ALA A 42 9.08 -12.44 0.56
CA ALA A 42 10.39 -12.60 1.18
C ALA A 42 10.31 -12.47 2.72
N PRO A 43 11.31 -12.97 3.47
CA PRO A 43 11.38 -12.76 4.92
C PRO A 43 11.36 -11.27 5.27
N SER A 44 10.50 -10.89 6.21
CA SER A 44 10.40 -9.50 6.70
C SER A 44 11.46 -9.22 7.76
N SER A 45 11.94 -7.98 7.85
CA SER A 45 12.93 -7.58 8.87
C SER A 45 12.29 -7.23 10.22
N VAL A 46 10.97 -7.21 10.27
CA VAL A 46 10.16 -6.96 11.47
C VAL A 46 9.14 -8.08 11.63
N THR A 47 8.71 -8.33 12.87
CA THR A 47 7.64 -9.28 13.17
C THR A 47 6.29 -8.67 12.80
N ILE A 48 5.52 -9.38 11.98
CA ILE A 48 4.20 -8.97 11.50
C ILE A 48 3.19 -10.07 11.84
N ASP A 49 1.97 -9.68 12.16
CA ASP A 49 0.88 -10.63 12.35
C ASP A 49 0.63 -11.42 11.04
N PRO A 50 0.48 -12.76 11.11
CA PRO A 50 0.14 -13.57 9.93
C PRO A 50 -1.08 -13.08 9.14
N ASP A 51 -2.06 -12.46 9.80
CA ASP A 51 -3.25 -11.92 9.15
C ASP A 51 -2.91 -10.74 8.23
N ASP A 52 -2.00 -9.85 8.67
CA ASP A 52 -1.56 -8.70 7.86
C ASP A 52 -0.64 -9.13 6.71
N LEU A 53 0.18 -10.17 6.91
CA LEU A 53 0.93 -10.80 5.82
C LEU A 53 0.00 -11.38 4.76
N GLY A 54 -1.04 -12.12 5.18
CA GLY A 54 -2.02 -12.71 4.28
C GLY A 54 -2.86 -11.66 3.56
N TYR A 55 -3.25 -10.60 4.28
CA TYR A 55 -3.97 -9.46 3.71
C TYR A 55 -3.14 -8.75 2.64
N THR A 56 -1.88 -8.42 2.94
CA THR A 56 -0.97 -7.76 2.00
C THR A 56 -0.77 -8.57 0.73
N ASN A 57 -0.55 -9.88 0.86
CA ASN A 57 -0.38 -10.76 -0.30
C ASN A 57 -1.60 -10.70 -1.23
N ARG A 58 -2.80 -10.84 -0.65
CA ARG A 58 -4.06 -10.79 -1.40
C ARG A 58 -4.25 -9.44 -2.08
N ARG A 59 -3.89 -8.34 -1.41
CA ARG A 59 -4.04 -7.00 -1.96
C ARG A 59 -3.05 -6.76 -3.11
N LEU A 60 -1.81 -7.22 -3.02
CA LEU A 60 -0.85 -7.20 -4.13
C LEU A 60 -1.36 -8.00 -5.31
N GLU A 61 -1.79 -9.24 -5.11
CA GLU A 61 -2.35 -10.08 -6.17
C GLU A 61 -3.59 -9.43 -6.82
N THR A 62 -4.45 -8.81 -6.00
CA THR A 62 -5.62 -8.07 -6.52
C THR A 62 -5.18 -6.91 -7.40
N ALA A 63 -4.30 -6.05 -6.89
CA ALA A 63 -3.85 -4.85 -7.59
C ALA A 63 -3.10 -5.19 -8.89
N LEU A 64 -2.30 -6.25 -8.88
CA LEU A 64 -1.46 -6.62 -10.01
C LEU A 64 -2.18 -7.47 -11.07
N PHE A 65 -3.15 -8.31 -10.68
CA PHE A 65 -3.67 -9.36 -11.59
C PHE A 65 -5.18 -9.37 -11.83
N SER A 66 -6.00 -8.80 -10.95
CA SER A 66 -7.47 -9.04 -10.99
C SER A 66 -8.35 -7.85 -10.63
N GLY A 67 -7.76 -6.70 -10.29
CA GLY A 67 -8.47 -5.47 -9.97
C GLY A 67 -9.11 -4.79 -11.17
N GLN A 68 -9.51 -3.53 -11.00
CA GLN A 68 -10.15 -2.73 -12.07
C GLN A 68 -9.19 -2.44 -13.24
N SER A 69 -7.89 -2.50 -13.00
CA SER A 69 -6.85 -2.27 -14.00
C SER A 69 -5.70 -3.24 -13.70
N PRO A 70 -5.82 -4.51 -14.13
CA PRO A 70 -4.75 -5.48 -13.91
C PRO A 70 -3.50 -5.03 -14.66
N VAL A 71 -2.35 -5.13 -13.98
CA VAL A 71 -1.06 -4.73 -14.52
C VAL A 71 -0.42 -5.86 -15.31
N PHE A 72 -0.57 -7.11 -14.86
CA PHE A 72 0.03 -8.28 -15.49
C PHE A 72 -0.96 -9.43 -15.56
N ASP A 73 -0.69 -10.38 -16.47
CA ASP A 73 -1.24 -11.73 -16.36
C ASP A 73 -0.43 -12.56 -15.34
N PRO A 74 -1.01 -13.55 -14.67
CA PRO A 74 -0.23 -14.47 -13.83
C PRO A 74 0.81 -15.26 -14.66
N GLY A 75 2.08 -15.25 -14.23
CA GLY A 75 3.15 -16.04 -14.86
C GLY A 75 4.53 -15.74 -14.28
N GLN A 76 5.60 -16.19 -14.94
CA GLN A 76 6.95 -16.19 -14.34
C GLN A 76 7.96 -15.29 -15.06
N GLN A 77 7.55 -14.36 -15.93
CA GLN A 77 8.51 -13.46 -16.59
C GLN A 77 9.11 -12.42 -15.64
N LEU A 78 8.30 -11.93 -14.71
CA LEU A 78 8.71 -11.00 -13.66
C LEU A 78 8.32 -11.56 -12.29
N THR A 79 9.23 -11.56 -11.34
CA THR A 79 8.93 -11.90 -9.95
C THR A 79 8.92 -10.63 -9.12
N ILE A 80 7.79 -10.33 -8.49
CA ILE A 80 7.63 -9.22 -7.56
C ILE A 80 7.80 -9.78 -6.15
N ARG A 81 9.00 -9.61 -5.59
CA ARG A 81 9.32 -10.04 -4.23
C ARG A 81 9.00 -8.94 -3.26
N TRP A 82 8.12 -9.20 -2.30
CA TRP A 82 7.71 -8.20 -1.31
C TRP A 82 8.04 -8.61 0.11
N ARG A 83 8.32 -7.62 0.98
CA ARG A 83 8.52 -7.82 2.42
C ARG A 83 8.20 -6.56 3.22
N TYR A 84 7.90 -6.73 4.51
CA TYR A 84 7.89 -5.61 5.44
C TYR A 84 9.32 -5.28 5.87
N VAL A 85 9.68 -4.00 5.74
CA VAL A 85 10.93 -3.46 6.30
C VAL A 85 10.69 -2.53 7.49
N GLY A 86 9.44 -2.12 7.71
CA GLY A 86 9.00 -1.38 8.89
C GLY A 86 7.49 -1.51 9.08
N PHE A 87 7.07 -1.62 10.33
CA PHE A 87 5.66 -1.71 10.70
C PHE A 87 5.47 -1.26 12.14
N ASP A 88 4.65 -0.24 12.32
CA ASP A 88 4.20 0.27 13.61
C ASP A 88 2.68 0.41 13.53
N GLU A 89 1.94 -0.46 14.24
CA GLU A 89 0.47 -0.41 14.29
C GLU A 89 -0.07 0.83 15.03
N GLY A 90 0.80 1.59 15.69
CA GLY A 90 0.43 2.60 16.66
C GLY A 90 -0.05 1.98 17.98
N SER A 91 0.12 2.72 19.08
CA SER A 91 -0.33 2.25 20.40
C SER A 91 -1.86 2.22 20.49
N ARG A 92 -2.43 1.01 20.64
CA ARG A 92 -3.87 0.81 20.93
C ARG A 92 -4.31 1.48 22.24
N VAL A 93 -3.39 1.63 23.21
CA VAL A 93 -3.64 2.30 24.50
C VAL A 93 -3.63 3.82 24.35
N GLY A 94 -2.71 4.37 23.54
CA GLY A 94 -2.67 5.80 23.22
C GLY A 94 -3.97 6.28 22.57
N ARG A 95 -4.61 5.42 21.77
CA ARG A 95 -5.91 5.69 21.13
C ARG A 95 -7.06 5.93 22.12
N TRP A 96 -7.00 5.36 23.33
CA TRP A 96 -7.98 5.58 24.40
C TRP A 96 -7.67 6.81 25.26
N LEU A 97 -6.38 7.11 25.47
CA LEU A 97 -5.94 8.21 26.34
C LEU A 97 -5.93 9.59 25.65
N ALA A 98 -5.77 9.63 24.32
CA ALA A 98 -5.79 10.86 23.53
C ALA A 98 -6.51 10.64 22.18
N PRO A 99 -7.86 10.58 22.18
CA PRO A 99 -8.63 10.41 20.94
C PRO A 99 -8.36 11.59 20.00
N GLY A 100 -7.78 11.32 18.83
CA GLY A 100 -7.49 12.32 17.79
C GLY A 100 -6.04 12.80 17.68
N VAL A 101 -5.12 12.28 18.50
CA VAL A 101 -3.68 12.65 18.44
C VAL A 101 -2.76 11.44 18.47
N ALA A 102 -3.16 10.35 19.14
CA ALA A 102 -2.34 9.15 19.29
C ALA A 102 -2.99 7.91 18.67
N GLY A 103 -2.19 7.10 17.97
CA GLY A 103 -2.62 5.80 17.41
C GLY A 103 -2.64 5.71 15.89
N GLY A 104 -1.81 6.49 15.20
CA GLY A 104 -1.57 6.31 13.78
C GLY A 104 -0.63 5.13 13.50
N SER A 105 -0.85 4.45 12.39
CA SER A 105 -0.01 3.32 11.97
C SER A 105 0.93 3.73 10.85
N LYS A 106 2.18 3.28 10.91
CA LYS A 106 3.19 3.46 9.86
C LYS A 106 3.57 2.10 9.28
N ILE A 107 3.55 1.99 7.96
CA ILE A 107 3.87 0.76 7.24
C ILE A 107 4.94 1.08 6.20
N VAL A 108 5.93 0.20 6.08
CA VAL A 108 6.96 0.27 5.04
C VAL A 108 7.05 -1.10 4.36
N LEU A 109 6.55 -1.15 3.13
CA LEU A 109 6.66 -2.30 2.24
C LEU A 109 7.79 -2.07 1.26
N GLU A 110 8.67 -3.05 1.14
CA GLU A 110 9.67 -3.10 0.08
C GLU A 110 9.23 -4.10 -0.99
N ALA A 111 9.36 -3.71 -2.26
CA ALA A 111 9.15 -4.58 -3.41
C ALA A 111 10.38 -4.56 -4.32
N GLU A 112 10.89 -5.75 -4.61
CA GLU A 112 11.95 -5.99 -5.60
C GLU A 112 11.31 -6.60 -6.86
N PHE A 113 11.63 -6.03 -8.01
CA PHE A 113 11.23 -6.53 -9.32
C PHE A 113 12.39 -7.33 -9.90
N VAL A 114 12.20 -8.62 -10.13
CA VAL A 114 13.27 -9.56 -10.46
C VAL A 114 12.96 -10.25 -11.79
N ASP A 115 13.92 -10.27 -12.72
CA ASP A 115 13.78 -11.00 -13.98
C ASP A 115 13.92 -12.53 -13.80
N GLN A 116 13.65 -13.29 -14.85
CA GLN A 116 13.83 -14.75 -14.86
C GLN A 116 15.26 -15.22 -14.58
N GLY A 117 16.26 -14.37 -14.80
CA GLY A 117 17.66 -14.65 -14.50
C GLY A 117 18.00 -14.44 -13.02
N GLY A 118 17.05 -14.00 -12.20
CA GLY A 118 17.28 -13.69 -10.79
C GLY A 118 17.91 -12.32 -10.56
N ARG A 119 18.02 -11.48 -11.60
CA ARG A 119 18.58 -10.13 -11.47
C ARG A 119 17.50 -9.17 -10.99
N ILE A 120 17.83 -8.40 -9.95
CA ILE A 120 16.99 -7.31 -9.47
C ILE A 120 17.03 -6.17 -10.50
N LEU A 121 15.89 -5.94 -11.12
CA LEU A 121 15.65 -4.88 -12.09
C LEU A 121 15.38 -3.54 -11.41
N SER A 122 14.67 -3.57 -10.29
CA SER A 122 14.31 -2.40 -9.50
C SER A 122 13.94 -2.77 -8.08
N THR A 123 14.18 -1.84 -7.15
CA THR A 123 13.74 -1.93 -5.75
C THR A 123 13.04 -0.65 -5.37
N VAL A 124 11.83 -0.77 -4.82
CA VAL A 124 11.03 0.34 -4.32
C VAL A 124 10.60 0.11 -2.88
N ARG A 125 10.46 1.19 -2.12
CA ARG A 125 9.90 1.20 -0.78
C ARG A 125 8.70 2.10 -0.73
N SER A 126 7.54 1.52 -0.47
CA SER A 126 6.30 2.26 -0.25
C SER A 126 6.08 2.45 1.24
N GLN A 127 5.95 3.70 1.64
CA GLN A 127 5.66 4.12 3.01
C GLN A 127 4.24 4.66 3.06
N ALA A 128 3.44 4.16 4.00
CA ALA A 128 2.10 4.68 4.24
C ALA A 128 1.94 5.01 5.73
N GLU A 129 1.44 6.21 5.99
CA GLU A 129 1.12 6.70 7.34
C GLU A 129 -0.37 6.99 7.43
N VAL A 130 -1.03 6.37 8.42
CA VAL A 130 -2.45 6.57 8.69
C VAL A 130 -2.56 7.35 9.99
N GLY A 131 -2.95 8.62 9.92
CA GLY A 131 -3.07 9.50 11.08
C GLY A 131 -4.21 9.13 12.03
N ALA A 132 -4.05 9.46 13.32
CA ALA A 132 -5.09 9.28 14.34
C ALA A 132 -6.11 10.43 14.28
N GLY A 133 -7.03 10.42 13.31
CA GLY A 133 -8.14 11.37 13.25
C GLY A 133 -9.47 10.65 13.15
N LEU A 134 -10.42 11.01 14.03
CA LEU A 134 -11.87 10.70 14.24
C LEU A 134 -12.65 9.64 13.41
N ILE A 135 -12.13 9.08 12.32
CA ILE A 135 -12.68 7.95 11.58
C ILE A 135 -11.56 6.92 11.46
N GLY A 136 -11.69 5.82 12.19
CA GLY A 136 -10.63 4.83 12.43
C GLY A 136 -10.06 4.20 11.16
N GLY A 137 -8.98 4.78 10.64
CA GLY A 137 -8.09 4.11 9.71
C GLY A 137 -7.45 2.92 10.41
N THR A 138 -7.77 1.71 9.95
CA THR A 138 -7.11 0.48 10.40
C THR A 138 -5.79 0.34 9.65
N GLY A 139 -4.79 -0.37 10.21
CA GLY A 139 -3.50 -0.59 9.54
C GLY A 139 -3.65 -1.10 8.10
N LYS A 140 -4.75 -1.81 7.80
CA LYS A 140 -5.15 -2.25 6.45
C LYS A 140 -5.26 -1.13 5.43
N SER A 141 -5.74 0.06 5.81
CA SER A 141 -5.78 1.22 4.90
C SER A 141 -4.39 1.72 4.51
N GLY A 142 -3.40 1.59 5.42
CA GLY A 142 -1.99 1.85 5.11
C GLY A 142 -1.42 0.78 4.19
N ILE A 143 -1.77 -0.49 4.39
CA ILE A 143 -1.39 -1.59 3.49
C ILE A 143 -1.95 -1.33 2.09
N ASP A 144 -3.23 -1.00 1.99
CA ASP A 144 -3.91 -0.73 0.72
C ASP A 144 -3.17 0.35 -0.08
N LYS A 145 -2.84 1.47 0.57
CA LYS A 145 -2.11 2.56 -0.06
C LYS A 145 -0.69 2.18 -0.43
N ALA A 146 0.01 1.45 0.44
CA ALA A 146 1.37 1.01 0.14
C ALA A 146 1.42 0.06 -1.07
N VAL A 147 0.43 -0.82 -1.19
CA VAL A 147 0.26 -1.74 -2.31
C VAL A 147 -0.11 -1.03 -3.61
N GLU A 148 -1.01 -0.04 -3.54
CA GLU A 148 -1.42 0.78 -4.70
C GLU A 148 -0.20 1.46 -5.33
N GLU A 149 0.65 2.10 -4.53
CA GLU A 149 1.88 2.76 -5.01
C GLU A 149 2.87 1.78 -5.69
N ILE A 150 2.99 0.55 -5.17
CA ILE A 150 3.83 -0.48 -5.79
C ILE A 150 3.25 -0.93 -7.12
N ALA A 151 1.93 -1.10 -7.21
CA ALA A 151 1.25 -1.49 -8.45
C ALA A 151 1.33 -0.38 -9.51
N ASP A 152 1.14 0.88 -9.11
CA ASP A 152 1.28 2.04 -9.99
C ASP A 152 2.69 2.17 -10.54
N TYR A 153 3.71 1.98 -9.69
CA TYR A 153 5.10 1.92 -10.15
C TYR A 153 5.32 0.78 -11.14
N ALA A 154 4.74 -0.40 -10.88
CA ALA A 154 4.87 -1.55 -11.76
C ALA A 154 4.26 -1.26 -13.14
N ALA A 155 3.06 -0.68 -13.18
CA ALA A 155 2.37 -0.30 -14.41
C ALA A 155 3.15 0.75 -15.19
N ALA A 156 3.71 1.76 -14.52
CA ALA A 156 4.45 2.83 -15.19
C ALA A 156 5.78 2.36 -15.81
N ASN A 157 6.45 1.37 -15.20
CA ASN A 157 7.84 1.03 -15.56
C ASN A 157 7.98 -0.30 -16.32
N PHE A 158 7.06 -1.26 -16.14
CA PHE A 158 7.20 -2.60 -16.68
C PHE A 158 6.14 -2.99 -17.73
N GLN A 159 5.09 -2.17 -17.91
CA GLN A 159 4.10 -2.26 -19.00
C GLN A 159 4.29 -1.16 -20.05
#